data_AF-A0A417UWR3-F1
#
_entry.id   AF-A0A417UWR3-F1
#
_cell.length_a   1.000
_cell.length_b   1.000
_cell.length_c   1.000
_cell.angle_alpha   90.00
_cell.angle_beta   90.00
_cell.angle_gamma   90.00
#
_symmetry.space_group_name_H-M   'P 1'
#
loop_
_entity.id
_entity.type
_entity.pdbx_description
1 polymer ?
#
loop_
_entity_poly.entity_id
_entity_poly.type
_entity_poly.pdbx_seq_one_letter_code
_entity_poly.pdbx_strand_id
1 'polypeptide(L)' 'MKVYDFTVPELNMFRTYCNFTDVERTLFEYRAKNIPLEKCAELMNVSLSTAKRISRKVNNKIIRVC' A
#
# COMPACT_ATOMS: atom_id res chain seq x y z
N MET A 1 -5.59 -6.35 6.12
CA MET A 1 -6.35 -5.31 5.39
C MET A 1 -6.19 -5.51 3.90
N LYS A 2 -7.29 -5.45 3.15
CA LYS A 2 -7.31 -5.58 1.71
C LYS A 2 -7.50 -4.19 1.12
N VAL A 3 -6.44 -3.62 0.56
CA VAL A 3 -6.47 -2.23 0.02
C VAL A 3 -7.40 -2.12 -1.18
N TYR A 4 -7.58 -3.21 -1.94
CA TYR A 4 -8.47 -3.24 -3.11
C TYR A 4 -9.97 -3.26 -2.76
N ASP A 5 -10.35 -3.44 -1.49
CA ASP A 5 -11.75 -3.41 -1.07
C ASP A 5 -12.28 -1.97 -0.91
N PHE A 6 -11.38 -0.97 -0.86
CA PHE A 6 -11.76 0.44 -0.78
C PHE A 6 -12.25 0.98 -2.12
N THR A 7 -13.24 1.86 -2.06
CA THR A 7 -13.78 2.57 -3.22
C THR A 7 -12.77 3.56 -3.80
N VAL A 8 -12.95 3.93 -5.07
CA VAL A 8 -12.06 4.90 -5.74
C VAL A 8 -11.94 6.24 -4.98
N PRO A 9 -13.03 6.82 -4.45
CA PRO A 9 -12.94 8.03 -3.62
C PRO A 9 -12.10 7.83 -2.35
N GLU A 10 -12.26 6.70 -1.65
CA GLU A 10 -11.46 6.37 -0.45
C GLU A 10 -9.98 6.21 -0.80
N LEU A 11 -9.66 5.51 -1.89
CA LEU A 11 -8.29 5.38 -2.37
C LEU A 11 -7.67 6.75 -2.70
N ASN A 12 -8.42 7.65 -3.33
CA ASN A 12 -7.97 9.01 -3.61
C ASN A 12 -7.76 9.84 -2.34
N MET A 13 -8.62 9.66 -1.33
CA MET A 13 -8.43 10.23 -0.01
C MET A 13 -7.11 9.74 0.59
N PHE A 14 -6.85 8.43 0.63
CA PHE A 14 -5.60 7.92 1.17
C PHE A 14 -4.37 8.41 0.39
N ARG A 15 -4.43 8.51 -0.94
CA ARG A 15 -3.32 9.06 -1.76
C ARG A 15 -2.94 10.49 -1.38
N THR A 16 -3.93 11.27 -0.96
CA THR A 16 -3.82 12.70 -0.69
C THR A 16 -3.46 12.97 0.76
N TYR A 17 -4.14 12.29 1.70
CA TYR A 17 -4.04 12.57 3.13
C TYR A 17 -3.05 11.68 3.87
N CYS A 18 -2.76 10.46 3.38
CA CYS A 18 -1.69 9.67 3.98
C CYS A 18 -0.33 10.20 3.52
N ASN A 19 0.51 10.58 4.46
CA ASN A 19 1.88 11.01 4.21
C ASN A 19 2.79 9.81 3.84
N PHE A 20 2.55 9.18 2.68
CA PHE A 20 3.35 8.06 2.17
C PHE A 20 4.68 8.53 1.60
N THR A 21 5.75 7.78 1.85
CA THR A 21 6.98 7.90 1.05
C THR A 21 6.78 7.31 -0.35
N ASP A 22 7.66 7.59 -1.30
CA ASP A 22 7.53 7.07 -2.68
C ASP A 22 7.45 5.54 -2.74
N VAL A 23 8.24 4.88 -1.89
CA VAL A 23 8.24 3.41 -1.75
C VAL A 23 6.90 2.90 -1.20
N GLU A 24 6.36 3.57 -0.19
CA GLU A 24 5.06 3.23 0.40
C GLU A 24 3.91 3.47 -0.58
N ARG A 25 3.95 4.59 -1.31
CA ARG A 25 2.99 4.94 -2.36
C ARG A 25 3.01 3.90 -3.47
N THR A 26 4.18 3.50 -3.93
CA THR A 26 4.34 2.45 -4.95
C THR A 26 3.69 1.14 -4.50
N LEU A 27 3.97 0.68 -3.27
CA LEU A 27 3.35 -0.52 -2.74
C LEU A 27 1.83 -0.36 -2.61
N PHE A 28 1.35 0.80 -2.14
CA PHE A 28 -0.07 1.10 -2.01
C PHE A 28 -0.80 0.99 -3.35
N GLU A 29 -0.25 1.57 -4.43
CA GLU A 29 -0.84 1.49 -5.77
C GLU A 29 -0.92 0.05 -6.29
N TYR A 30 0.12 -0.76 -6.08
CA TYR A 30 0.06 -2.18 -6.46
C TYR A 30 -0.99 -2.95 -5.65
N ARG A 31 -1.09 -2.67 -4.34
CA ARG A 31 -2.08 -3.31 -3.47
C ARG A 31 -3.51 -2.87 -3.80
N ALA A 32 -3.72 -1.63 -4.23
CA ALA A 32 -5.01 -1.12 -4.71
C ALA A 32 -5.46 -1.80 -6.01
N LYS A 33 -4.51 -2.23 -6.86
CA LYS A 33 -4.76 -3.04 -8.07
C LYS A 33 -4.96 -4.54 -7.79
N ASN A 34 -5.14 -4.93 -6.52
CA ASN A 34 -5.25 -6.34 -6.09
C ASN A 34 -4.02 -7.20 -6.46
N ILE A 35 -2.83 -6.60 -6.57
CA ILE A 35 -1.60 -7.37 -6.83
C ILE A 35 -1.17 -8.07 -5.52
N PRO A 36 -0.85 -9.39 -5.56
CA PRO A 36 -0.33 -10.12 -4.40
C PRO A 36 0.97 -9.51 -3.88
N LEU A 37 1.23 -9.67 -2.57
CA LEU A 37 2.39 -9.04 -1.92
C LEU A 37 3.72 -9.60 -2.45
N GLU A 38 3.73 -10.89 -2.79
CA GLU A 38 4.83 -11.61 -3.41
C GLU A 38 5.20 -10.96 -4.74
N LYS A 39 4.19 -10.69 -5.58
CA LYS A 39 4.41 -10.02 -6.86
C LYS A 39 4.84 -8.57 -6.69
N CYS A 40 4.32 -7.88 -5.68
CA CYS A 40 4.79 -6.54 -5.33
C CYS A 40 6.27 -6.54 -4.93
N ALA A 41 6.71 -7.55 -4.17
CA ALA A 41 8.10 -7.68 -3.76
C ALA A 41 9.03 -7.88 -4.98
N GLU A 42 8.63 -8.72 -5.93
CA GLU A 42 9.33 -8.89 -7.21
C GLU A 42 9.39 -7.59 -8.01
N LEU A 43 8.26 -6.90 -8.20
CA LEU A 43 8.18 -5.66 -8.98
C LEU A 43 9.01 -4.53 -8.37
N MET A 44 9.06 -4.45 -7.04
CA MET A 44 9.84 -3.45 -6.31
C MET A 44 11.31 -3.86 -6.13
N ASN A 45 11.70 -5.07 -6.59
CA ASN A 45 13.02 -5.66 -6.42
C ASN A 45 13.48 -5.66 -4.94
N VAL A 46 12.58 -6.05 -4.04
CA VAL A 46 12.85 -6.16 -2.60
C VAL A 46 12.50 -7.54 -2.08
N SER A 47 13.09 -7.92 -0.94
CA SER A 47 12.70 -9.16 -0.26
C SER A 47 11.24 -9.11 0.23
N LEU A 48 10.59 -10.28 0.30
CA LEU A 48 9.23 -10.40 0.81
C LEU A 48 9.08 -9.86 2.23
N SER A 49 10.11 -10.02 3.08
CA SER A 49 10.13 -9.46 4.44
C SER A 49 10.12 -7.93 4.43
N THR A 50 10.85 -7.31 3.50
CA THR A 50 10.85 -5.86 3.30
C THR A 50 9.49 -5.36 2.81
N ALA A 51 8.90 -6.03 1.82
CA ALA A 51 7.55 -5.72 1.34
C ALA A 51 6.49 -5.83 2.45
N LYS A 52 6.56 -6.88 3.31
CA LYS A 52 5.70 -7.03 4.50
C LYS A 52 5.85 -5.85 5.47
N ARG A 53 7.08 -5.40 5.73
CA ARG A 53 7.34 -4.26 6.62
C ARG A 53 6.76 -2.96 6.05
N ILE A 54 6.93 -2.71 4.76
CA ILE A 54 6.36 -1.53 4.08
C ILE A 54 4.83 -1.61 4.11
N SER A 55 4.25 -2.78 3.81
CA SER A 55 2.80 -3.01 3.86
C SER A 55 2.21 -2.68 5.24
N ARG A 56 2.89 -3.10 6.31
CA ARG A 56 2.47 -2.76 7.68
C ARG A 56 2.50 -1.25 7.94
N LYS A 57 3.51 -0.53 7.45
CA LYS A 57 3.57 0.94 7.57
C LYS A 57 2.45 1.63 6.81
N VAL A 58 2.18 1.20 5.58
CA VAL A 58 1.06 1.72 4.76
C VAL A 58 -0.26 1.51 5.48
N ASN A 59 -0.53 0.28 5.94
CA ASN A 59 -1.77 -0.04 6.65
C ASN A 59 -1.94 0.80 7.92
N ASN A 60 -0.86 0.98 8.70
CA ASN A 60 -0.90 1.81 9.90
C ASN A 60 -1.23 3.28 9.60
N LYS A 61 -0.80 3.81 8.45
CA LYS A 61 -1.14 5.18 8.03
C LYS A 61 -2.60 5.29 7.62
N ILE A 62 -3.10 4.32 6.85
CA ILE A 62 -4.52 4.26 6.44
C ILE A 62 -5.43 4.17 7.67
N ILE A 63 -5.11 3.29 8.63
CA ILE A 63 -5.86 3.11 9.89
C ILE A 63 -5.88 4.38 10.76
N ARG A 64 -4.92 5.30 10.60
CA ARG A 64 -4.92 6.58 11.33
C ARG A 64 -5.76 7.66 10.66
N VAL A 65 -6.07 7.50 9.38
CA VAL A 65 -6.84 8.46 8.57
C VAL A 65 -8.31 8.03 8.47
N CYS A 66 -8.58 6.72 8.47
CA CYS A 66 -9.91 6.17 8.76
C CYS A 66 -10.25 6.31 10.25
#